data_AF-A0A080WI45-F1
#
_entry.id   AF-A0A080WI45-F1
#
_cell.length_a   1.000
_cell.length_b   1.000
_cell.length_c   1.000
_cell.angle_alpha   90.00
_cell.angle_beta   90.00
_cell.angle_gamma   90.00
#
_symmetry.space_group_name_H-M   'P 1'
#
loop_
_entity.id
_entity.type
_entity.pdbx_description
1 polymer ?
#
loop_
_entity_poly.entity_id
_entity_poly.type
_entity_poly.pdbx_seq_one_letter_code
_entity_poly.pdbx_strand_id
1 'polypeptide(L)'
;MHRLARIYTAFGRPAEALHVYSNIRPPASAKDTAPAEAMLRNVSQAEETLRGEKGGSMVLYCLDQAVRGLGNGVQQPRNWLLMRVEAFLKMGNINALGEAQNIAMSLLRDNNQDPDAVFLRGRLFYLQGDNDQALKHFKRALSLDPDSSQIIKFLRMVQKLLRIKDEGNAAFKARKYREAIDLYTKGLEVDPNNRDINSKLLQNRAQAHININEYDKAIKDCTSALEFDPSYIKARRVRAKANGGAGNWDEALKELKDIAESNPNEKGIQEEIRNAEWELKKSQRKDYYKILGVSKNATETEIKKAYRKLAIQHHPDKNVNGDSSDDTLFKEIGEAYETLSDPQKRQSYDNGEDLIDPSNPFAHGGFGMGGMGGMGGMGGMGGMGGMGGQNIHIDPSVLFNMMNNGAGFQSAGGNPFHTHGW
;
A
#
# COMPACT_ATOMS: atom_id res chain seq x y z
N MET A 1 39.07 5.56 53.59
CA MET A 1 38.89 4.69 52.41
C MET A 1 37.45 4.19 52.24
N HIS A 2 36.82 3.52 53.22
CA HIS A 2 35.42 3.06 53.09
C HIS A 2 34.42 4.16 52.71
N ARG A 3 34.50 5.33 53.35
CA ARG A 3 33.64 6.48 53.02
C ARG A 3 33.83 6.94 51.57
N LEU A 4 35.08 6.97 51.08
CA LEU A 4 35.39 7.34 49.70
C LEU A 4 34.81 6.34 48.70
N ALA A 5 34.94 5.04 48.97
CA ALA A 5 34.35 4.00 48.12
C ALA A 5 32.81 4.10 48.05
N ARG A 6 32.13 4.32 49.19
CA ARG A 6 30.68 4.56 49.23
C ARG A 6 30.28 5.82 48.46
N ILE A 7 31.09 6.88 48.54
CA ILE A 7 30.88 8.10 47.75
C ILE A 7 31.00 7.79 46.26
N TYR A 8 32.02 7.04 45.82
CA TYR A 8 32.14 6.64 44.41
C TYR A 8 30.96 5.79 43.95
N THR A 9 30.48 4.84 44.76
CA THR A 9 29.25 4.09 44.45
C THR A 9 28.06 5.03 44.28
N ALA A 10 27.84 5.95 45.22
CA ALA A 10 26.73 6.90 45.17
C ALA A 10 26.80 7.86 43.97
N PHE A 11 28.00 8.13 43.44
CA PHE A 11 28.22 8.90 42.22
C PHE A 11 28.14 8.07 40.92
N GLY A 12 27.78 6.79 40.98
CA GLY A 12 27.68 5.95 39.79
C GLY A 12 29.05 5.54 39.23
N ARG A 13 30.09 5.49 40.08
CA ARG A 13 31.47 5.10 39.74
C ARG A 13 31.86 3.79 40.41
N PRO A 14 31.17 2.67 40.07
CA PRO A 14 31.30 1.43 40.83
C PRO A 14 32.66 0.75 40.63
N ALA A 15 33.29 0.89 39.46
CA ALA A 15 34.62 0.33 39.21
C ALA A 15 35.68 0.99 40.11
N GLU A 16 35.66 2.32 40.22
CA GLU A 16 36.56 3.05 41.10
C GLU A 16 36.26 2.78 42.57
N ALA A 17 34.98 2.62 42.95
CA ALA A 17 34.60 2.22 44.29
C ALA A 17 35.23 0.86 44.67
N LEU A 18 35.14 -0.14 43.78
CA LEU A 18 35.73 -1.47 44.00
C LEU A 18 37.25 -1.44 44.05
N HIS A 19 37.90 -0.63 43.21
CA HIS A 19 39.34 -0.40 43.29
C HIS A 19 39.77 0.25 44.62
N VAL A 20 38.97 1.19 45.15
CA VAL A 20 39.24 1.75 46.49
C VAL A 20 39.06 0.67 47.56
N TYR A 21 38.02 -0.17 47.46
CA TYR A 21 37.79 -1.27 48.42
C TYR A 21 38.92 -2.31 48.43
N SER A 22 39.49 -2.68 47.27
CA SER A 22 40.59 -3.66 47.18
C SER A 22 41.86 -3.20 47.91
N ASN A 23 42.04 -1.89 48.03
CA ASN A 23 43.20 -1.25 48.66
C ASN A 23 43.05 -1.06 50.18
N ILE A 24 41.91 -1.45 50.78
CA ILE A 24 41.69 -1.33 52.22
C ILE A 24 42.34 -2.51 52.98
N ARG A 25 42.93 -2.22 54.15
CA ARG A 25 43.43 -3.22 55.09
C ARG A 25 42.88 -2.94 56.50
N PRO A 26 42.26 -3.92 57.18
CA PRO A 26 41.88 -5.25 56.67
C PRO A 26 40.88 -5.17 55.48
N PRO A 27 40.73 -6.24 54.66
CA PRO A 27 39.84 -6.22 53.50
C PRO A 27 38.42 -5.78 53.86
N ALA A 28 37.78 -5.01 52.97
CA ALA A 28 36.40 -4.60 53.15
C ALA A 28 35.46 -5.83 53.16
N SER A 29 34.39 -5.77 53.95
CA SER A 29 33.43 -6.87 54.04
C SER A 29 32.62 -7.02 52.74
N ALA A 30 32.12 -8.21 52.46
CA ALA A 30 31.21 -8.45 51.32
C ALA A 30 29.96 -7.55 51.38
N LYS A 31 29.50 -7.19 52.57
CA LYS A 31 28.37 -6.27 52.77
C LYS A 31 28.72 -4.84 52.33
N ASP A 32 29.97 -4.41 52.50
CA ASP A 32 30.42 -3.09 52.06
C ASP A 32 30.61 -3.00 50.54
N THR A 33 31.09 -4.08 49.89
CA THR A 33 31.32 -4.10 48.43
C THR A 33 30.07 -4.40 47.63
N ALA A 34 29.11 -5.16 48.18
CA ALA A 34 27.92 -5.62 47.48
C ALA A 34 27.15 -4.54 46.68
N PRO A 35 26.93 -3.31 47.17
CA PRO A 35 26.27 -2.27 46.40
C PRO A 35 27.06 -1.85 45.15
N ALA A 36 28.38 -1.72 45.27
CA ALA A 36 29.25 -1.36 44.15
C ALA A 36 29.34 -2.50 43.13
N GLU A 37 29.43 -3.74 43.59
CA GLU A 37 29.44 -4.92 42.71
C GLU A 37 28.11 -5.08 41.98
N ALA A 38 26.97 -4.92 42.66
CA ALA A 38 25.65 -5.00 42.04
C ALA A 38 25.45 -3.91 40.98
N MET A 39 25.89 -2.68 41.26
CA MET A 39 25.85 -1.59 40.30
C MET A 39 26.74 -1.88 39.10
N LEU A 40 27.99 -2.32 39.31
CA LEU A 40 28.90 -2.66 38.22
C LEU A 40 28.34 -3.78 37.34
N ARG A 41 27.83 -4.86 37.95
CA ARG A 41 27.22 -5.99 37.21
C ARG A 41 26.10 -5.50 36.29
N ASN A 42 25.21 -4.64 36.78
CA ASN A 42 24.12 -4.11 35.98
C ASN A 42 24.63 -3.21 34.83
N VAL A 43 25.59 -2.32 35.09
CA VAL A 43 26.17 -1.45 34.05
C VAL A 43 26.90 -2.29 33.00
N SER A 44 27.72 -3.25 33.40
CA SER A 44 28.42 -4.15 32.46
C SER A 44 27.45 -5.01 31.65
N GLN A 45 26.38 -5.51 32.25
CA GLN A 45 25.34 -6.24 31.52
C GLN A 45 24.64 -5.34 30.49
N ALA A 46 24.37 -4.08 30.86
CA ALA A 46 23.80 -3.10 29.95
C ALA A 46 24.74 -2.81 28.77
N GLU A 47 26.04 -2.62 29.03
CA GLU A 47 27.06 -2.42 27.98
C GLU A 47 27.18 -3.63 27.05
N GLU A 48 27.22 -4.84 27.59
CA GLU A 48 27.30 -6.07 26.80
C GLU A 48 26.06 -6.27 25.94
N THR A 49 24.87 -6.10 26.52
CA THR A 49 23.59 -6.18 25.79
C THR A 49 23.52 -5.14 24.69
N LEU A 50 24.08 -3.95 24.92
CA LEU A 50 24.13 -2.87 23.94
C LEU A 50 25.07 -3.16 22.75
N ARG A 51 25.98 -4.13 22.85
CA ARG A 51 26.79 -4.56 21.69
C ARG A 51 26.03 -5.48 20.73
N GLY A 52 25.01 -6.19 21.21
CA GLY A 52 24.15 -7.05 20.38
C GLY A 52 23.17 -6.23 19.52
N GLU A 53 22.47 -6.84 18.57
CA GLU A 53 21.50 -6.10 17.72
C GLU A 53 20.17 -5.78 18.43
N LYS A 54 19.77 -6.62 19.38
CA LYS A 54 18.50 -6.52 20.13
C LYS A 54 18.76 -6.25 21.62
N GLY A 55 17.70 -6.00 22.38
CA GLY A 55 17.78 -5.91 23.85
C GLY A 55 17.74 -4.50 24.44
N GLY A 56 17.27 -3.49 23.70
CA GLY A 56 17.14 -2.11 24.22
C GLY A 56 16.39 -2.05 25.56
N SER A 57 15.26 -2.75 25.71
CA SER A 57 14.52 -2.79 26.98
C SER A 57 15.31 -3.39 28.15
N MET A 58 16.18 -4.37 27.87
CA MET A 58 17.03 -4.99 28.90
C MET A 58 18.16 -4.03 29.31
N VAL A 59 18.74 -3.30 28.37
CA VAL A 59 19.70 -2.21 28.67
C VAL A 59 19.06 -1.19 29.61
N LEU A 60 17.85 -0.74 29.31
CA LEU A 60 17.11 0.21 30.15
C LEU A 60 16.84 -0.37 31.54
N TYR A 61 16.38 -1.62 31.64
CA TYR A 61 16.15 -2.30 32.92
C TYR A 61 17.42 -2.36 33.77
N CYS A 62 18.54 -2.77 33.19
CA CYS A 62 19.81 -2.84 33.89
C CYS A 62 20.26 -1.44 34.37
N LEU A 63 20.11 -0.42 33.53
CA LEU A 63 20.42 0.96 33.91
C LEU A 63 19.47 1.48 35.01
N ASP A 64 18.18 1.13 34.98
CA ASP A 64 17.23 1.46 36.06
C ASP A 64 17.65 0.82 37.39
N GLN A 65 18.14 -0.43 37.38
CA GLN A 65 18.69 -1.06 38.59
C GLN A 65 19.96 -0.37 39.08
N ALA A 66 20.85 0.06 38.17
CA ALA A 66 22.05 0.79 38.53
C ALA A 66 21.73 2.18 39.13
N VAL A 67 20.74 2.89 38.57
CA VAL A 67 20.29 4.21 39.04
C VAL A 67 19.77 4.18 40.48
N ARG A 68 19.14 3.07 40.91
CA ARG A 68 18.69 2.90 42.30
C ARG A 68 19.83 2.94 43.32
N GLY A 69 21.07 2.68 42.90
CA GLY A 69 22.25 2.77 43.75
C GLY A 69 22.87 4.16 43.84
N LEU A 70 22.38 5.14 43.06
CA LEU A 70 22.86 6.52 43.13
C LEU A 70 22.41 7.21 44.43
N GLY A 71 23.21 8.18 44.88
CA GLY A 71 22.86 9.03 46.01
C GLY A 71 21.70 9.98 45.69
N ASN A 72 20.97 10.41 46.72
CA ASN A 72 19.88 11.37 46.55
C ASN A 72 20.36 12.67 45.89
N GLY A 73 19.68 13.09 44.82
CA GLY A 73 20.00 14.31 44.08
C GLY A 73 21.21 14.19 43.14
N VAL A 74 21.86 13.02 43.05
CA VAL A 74 22.95 12.77 42.11
C VAL A 74 22.39 12.58 40.70
N GLN A 75 22.91 13.34 39.74
CA GLN A 75 22.57 13.18 38.33
C GLN A 75 23.15 11.89 37.76
N GLN A 76 22.45 11.29 36.80
CA GLN A 76 22.93 10.06 36.16
C GLN A 76 24.24 10.33 35.41
N PRO A 77 25.23 9.41 35.49
CA PRO A 77 26.45 9.50 34.72
C PRO A 77 26.19 9.66 33.21
N ARG A 78 26.99 10.49 32.55
CA ARG A 78 26.88 10.79 31.10
C ARG A 78 26.86 9.53 30.24
N ASN A 79 27.75 8.57 30.51
CA ASN A 79 27.82 7.31 29.76
C ASN A 79 26.51 6.51 29.87
N TRP A 80 25.85 6.51 31.03
CA TRP A 80 24.57 5.83 31.20
C TRP A 80 23.47 6.52 30.39
N LEU A 81 23.48 7.86 30.34
CA LEU A 81 22.56 8.62 29.50
C LEU A 81 22.77 8.31 28.02
N LEU A 82 24.02 8.24 27.54
CA LEU A 82 24.32 7.83 26.16
C LEU A 82 23.81 6.41 25.87
N MET A 83 24.07 5.45 26.76
CA MET A 83 23.57 4.08 26.61
C MET A 83 22.04 4.00 26.58
N ARG A 84 21.34 4.82 27.38
CA ARG A 84 19.87 4.94 27.31
C ARG A 84 19.42 5.41 25.93
N VAL A 85 20.03 6.47 25.40
CA VAL A 85 19.68 6.98 24.06
C VAL A 85 19.91 5.90 23.01
N GLU A 86 21.04 5.18 23.05
CA GLU A 86 21.29 4.09 22.11
C GLU A 86 20.29 2.94 22.26
N ALA A 87 19.90 2.59 23.48
CA ALA A 87 18.86 1.59 23.75
C ALA A 87 17.51 2.00 23.15
N PHE A 88 17.11 3.26 23.33
CA PHE A 88 15.90 3.81 22.74
C PHE A 88 15.95 3.84 21.20
N LEU A 89 17.10 4.21 20.61
CA LEU A 89 17.31 4.17 19.17
C LEU A 89 17.14 2.75 18.61
N LYS A 90 17.58 1.71 19.33
CA LYS A 90 17.35 0.31 18.94
C LYS A 90 15.90 -0.13 19.03
N MET A 91 15.15 0.43 19.99
CA MET A 91 13.73 0.15 20.10
C MET A 91 12.92 0.78 18.97
N GLY A 92 13.32 1.97 18.50
CA GLY A 92 12.84 2.59 17.27
C GLY A 92 11.34 2.94 17.24
N ASN A 93 10.62 2.83 18.36
CA ASN A 93 9.23 3.25 18.47
C ASN A 93 9.13 4.75 18.83
N ILE A 94 7.98 5.36 18.54
CA ILE A 94 7.78 6.82 18.66
C ILE A 94 8.08 7.32 20.09
N ASN A 95 7.61 6.59 21.10
CA ASN A 95 7.81 6.97 22.51
C ASN A 95 9.29 6.91 22.90
N ALA A 96 10.00 5.86 22.51
CA ALA A 96 11.43 5.70 22.75
C ALA A 96 12.24 6.82 22.05
N LEU A 97 11.91 7.16 20.81
CA LEU A 97 12.57 8.26 20.10
C LEU A 97 12.32 9.62 20.77
N GLY A 98 11.14 9.83 21.37
CA GLY A 98 10.86 11.01 22.19
C GLY A 98 11.74 11.12 23.43
N GLU A 99 11.86 10.02 24.19
CA GLU A 99 12.76 9.98 25.37
C GLU A 99 14.24 10.15 24.99
N ALA A 100 14.67 9.50 23.92
CA ALA A 100 16.00 9.66 23.35
C ALA A 100 16.30 11.13 22.98
N GLN A 101 15.33 11.82 22.37
CA GLN A 101 15.44 13.22 22.01
C GLN A 101 15.59 14.10 23.26
N ASN A 102 14.81 13.85 24.31
CA ASN A 102 14.89 14.61 25.57
C ASN A 102 16.28 14.48 26.21
N ILE A 103 16.82 13.27 26.29
CA ILE A 103 18.14 13.02 26.87
C ILE A 103 19.23 13.66 26.01
N ALA A 104 19.20 13.49 24.68
CA ALA A 104 20.17 14.10 23.78
C ALA A 104 20.14 15.64 23.87
N MET A 105 18.96 16.24 23.99
CA MET A 105 18.80 17.68 24.20
C MET A 105 19.35 18.15 25.55
N SER A 106 19.14 17.37 26.63
CA SER A 106 19.72 17.67 27.94
C SER A 106 21.25 17.67 27.88
N LEU A 107 21.85 16.63 27.28
CA LEU A 107 23.31 16.56 27.12
C LEU A 107 23.86 17.75 26.34
N LEU A 108 23.16 18.19 25.28
CA LEU A 108 23.57 19.35 24.49
C LEU A 108 23.34 20.70 25.19
N ARG A 109 22.42 20.77 26.16
CA ARG A 109 22.25 21.96 27.01
C ARG A 109 23.43 22.11 27.97
N ASP A 110 23.92 20.99 28.50
CA ASP A 110 25.05 20.95 29.42
C ASP A 110 26.38 21.15 28.67
N ASN A 111 26.53 20.52 27.51
CA ASN A 111 27.65 20.72 26.60
C ASN A 111 27.20 20.71 25.13
N ASN A 112 27.09 21.89 24.53
CA ASN A 112 26.63 22.05 23.14
C ASN A 112 27.66 21.59 22.09
N GLN A 113 28.88 21.26 22.49
CA GLN A 113 29.97 20.74 21.66
C GLN A 113 30.26 19.26 21.94
N ASP A 114 29.37 18.56 22.64
CA ASP A 114 29.49 17.12 22.87
C ASP A 114 29.34 16.34 21.54
N PRO A 115 30.40 15.66 21.04
CA PRO A 115 30.36 14.98 19.74
C PRO A 115 29.36 13.82 19.74
N ASP A 116 29.24 13.05 20.83
CA ASP A 116 28.32 11.92 20.92
C ASP A 116 26.87 12.39 20.95
N ALA A 117 26.58 13.45 21.72
CA ALA A 117 25.23 13.98 21.80
C ALA A 117 24.78 14.62 20.47
N VAL A 118 25.68 15.31 19.76
CA VAL A 118 25.40 15.81 18.40
C VAL A 118 25.20 14.66 17.43
N PHE A 119 26.01 13.59 17.52
CA PHE A 119 25.89 12.40 16.69
C PHE A 119 24.54 11.69 16.91
N LEU A 120 24.15 11.45 18.16
CA LEU A 120 22.88 10.83 18.53
C LEU A 120 21.69 11.65 18.03
N ARG A 121 21.78 12.99 18.11
CA ARG A 121 20.76 13.88 17.53
C ARG A 121 20.65 13.73 16.01
N GLY A 122 21.77 13.55 15.31
CA GLY A 122 21.76 13.22 13.88
C GLY A 122 21.07 11.88 13.60
N ARG A 123 21.31 10.85 14.43
CA ARG A 123 20.63 9.55 14.32
C ARG A 123 19.13 9.65 14.56
N LEU A 124 18.69 10.49 15.49
CA LEU A 124 17.27 10.72 15.75
C LEU A 124 16.57 11.36 14.55
N PHE A 125 17.15 12.42 13.97
CA PHE A 125 16.63 13.02 12.75
C PHE A 125 16.58 12.02 11.58
N TYR A 126 17.61 11.17 11.45
CA TYR A 126 17.66 10.13 10.43
C TYR A 126 16.53 9.11 10.57
N LEU A 127 16.23 8.65 11.79
CA LEU A 127 15.11 7.73 12.05
C LEU A 127 13.74 8.40 11.91
N GLN A 128 13.67 9.72 12.11
CA GLN A 128 12.46 10.51 11.86
C GLN A 128 12.26 10.85 10.37
N GLY A 129 13.22 10.50 9.51
CA GLY A 129 13.17 10.78 8.07
C GLY A 129 13.67 12.17 7.65
N ASP A 130 14.10 13.02 8.60
CA ASP A 130 14.71 14.31 8.32
C ASP A 130 16.21 14.14 8.02
N ASN A 131 16.47 13.65 6.82
CA ASN A 131 17.81 13.32 6.34
C ASN A 131 18.73 14.55 6.19
N ASP A 132 18.16 15.72 5.92
CA ASP A 132 18.93 16.96 5.76
C ASP A 132 19.49 17.43 7.10
N GLN A 133 18.67 17.42 8.15
CA GLN A 133 19.14 17.71 9.50
C GLN A 133 20.08 16.63 10.00
N ALA A 134 19.80 15.36 9.72
CA ALA A 134 20.68 14.25 10.07
C ALA A 134 22.10 14.46 9.53
N LEU A 135 22.24 14.75 8.23
CA LEU A 135 23.54 15.01 7.61
C LEU A 135 24.26 16.24 8.19
N LYS A 136 23.54 17.32 8.51
CA LYS A 136 24.13 18.50 9.17
C LYS A 136 24.71 18.13 10.54
N HIS A 137 23.96 17.37 11.33
CA HIS A 137 24.40 16.91 12.64
C HIS A 137 25.57 15.93 12.55
N PHE A 138 25.56 14.98 11.62
CA PHE A 138 26.70 14.08 11.42
C PHE A 138 27.98 14.79 10.99
N LYS A 139 27.87 15.77 10.09
CA LYS A 139 29.02 16.61 9.69
C LYS A 139 29.56 17.42 10.88
N ARG A 140 28.66 17.98 11.69
CA ARG A 140 29.05 18.70 12.91
C ARG A 140 29.71 17.78 13.92
N ALA A 141 29.16 16.59 14.17
CA ALA A 141 29.74 15.61 15.06
C ALA A 141 31.15 15.20 14.59
N LEU A 142 31.34 14.98 13.28
CA LEU A 142 32.65 14.66 12.70
C LEU A 142 33.65 15.82 12.84
N SER A 143 33.20 17.07 12.77
CA SER A 143 34.09 18.21 13.00
C SER A 143 34.53 18.35 14.45
N LEU A 144 33.74 17.82 15.40
CA LEU A 144 34.05 17.82 16.82
C LEU A 144 34.93 16.62 17.22
N ASP A 145 34.76 15.49 16.54
CA ASP A 145 35.58 14.28 16.72
C ASP A 145 35.91 13.64 15.35
N PRO A 146 37.02 14.06 14.71
CA PRO A 146 37.41 13.59 13.37
C PRO A 146 37.82 12.11 13.31
N ASP A 147 38.26 11.53 14.43
CA ASP A 147 38.80 10.17 14.49
C ASP A 147 37.74 9.12 14.83
N SER A 148 36.50 9.55 15.11
CA SER A 148 35.40 8.65 15.42
C SER A 148 35.00 7.76 14.24
N SER A 149 35.45 6.52 14.27
CA SER A 149 35.06 5.48 13.31
C SER A 149 33.53 5.30 13.24
N GLN A 150 32.81 5.46 14.35
CA GLN A 150 31.35 5.32 14.36
C GLN A 150 30.67 6.44 13.57
N ILE A 151 31.05 7.69 13.80
CA ILE A 151 30.50 8.85 13.08
C ILE A 151 30.81 8.76 11.58
N ILE A 152 32.06 8.43 11.24
CA ILE A 152 32.49 8.28 9.83
C ILE A 152 31.67 7.20 9.12
N LYS A 153 31.54 6.01 9.73
CA LYS A 153 30.78 4.89 9.14
C LYS A 153 29.33 5.27 8.91
N PHE A 154 28.69 5.89 9.90
CA PHE A 154 27.28 6.26 9.81
C PHE A 154 27.05 7.37 8.76
N LEU A 155 27.89 8.40 8.75
CA LEU A 155 27.80 9.48 7.76
C LEU A 155 27.93 8.93 6.33
N ARG A 156 28.93 8.06 6.08
CA ARG A 156 29.13 7.44 4.76
C ARG A 156 27.95 6.55 4.36
N MET A 157 27.41 5.78 5.29
CA MET A 157 26.25 4.93 5.05
C MET A 157 25.03 5.77 4.64
N VAL A 158 24.69 6.80 5.41
CA VAL A 158 23.55 7.68 5.11
C VAL A 158 23.74 8.43 3.79
N GLN A 159 24.94 8.96 3.53
CA GLN A 159 25.24 9.60 2.25
C GLN A 159 25.10 8.63 1.06
N LYS A 160 25.61 7.40 1.20
CA LYS A 160 25.48 6.36 0.18
C LYS A 160 24.01 6.02 -0.07
N LEU A 161 23.22 5.83 0.98
CA LEU A 161 21.79 5.51 0.88
C LEU A 161 21.01 6.61 0.15
N LEU A 162 21.21 7.88 0.55
CA LEU A 162 20.52 9.01 -0.08
C LEU A 162 20.93 9.18 -1.54
N ARG A 163 22.22 9.02 -1.85
CA ARG A 163 22.71 9.03 -3.22
C ARG A 163 22.05 7.96 -4.08
N ILE A 164 22.00 6.71 -3.60
CA ILE A 164 21.34 5.60 -4.31
C ILE A 164 19.85 5.88 -4.52
N LYS A 165 19.16 6.40 -3.50
CA LYS A 165 17.76 6.83 -3.60
C LYS A 165 17.58 7.88 -4.70
N ASP A 166 18.44 8.89 -4.75
CA ASP A 166 18.33 9.98 -5.70
C ASP A 166 18.70 9.56 -7.13
N GLU A 167 19.70 8.69 -7.29
CA GLU A 167 20.01 8.02 -8.56
C GLU A 167 18.83 7.17 -9.05
N GLY A 168 18.20 6.40 -8.15
CA GLY A 168 17.01 5.60 -8.46
C GLY A 168 15.82 6.48 -8.89
N ASN A 169 15.60 7.60 -8.20
CA ASN A 169 14.58 8.58 -8.55
C ASN A 169 14.86 9.22 -9.92
N ALA A 170 16.12 9.51 -10.24
CA ALA A 170 16.52 10.05 -11.54
C ALA A 170 16.30 9.02 -12.66
N ALA A 171 16.69 7.76 -12.45
CA ALA A 171 16.42 6.67 -13.39
C ALA A 171 14.91 6.45 -13.63
N PHE A 172 14.11 6.52 -12.56
CA PHE A 172 12.64 6.44 -12.66
C PHE A 172 12.06 7.57 -13.50
N LYS A 173 12.50 8.82 -13.27
CA LYS A 173 12.09 9.99 -14.07
C LYS A 173 12.51 9.86 -15.53
N ALA A 174 13.67 9.27 -15.79
CA ALA A 174 14.16 8.94 -17.12
C ALA A 174 13.47 7.73 -17.77
N ARG A 175 12.42 7.17 -17.14
CA ARG A 175 11.69 5.95 -17.56
C ARG A 175 12.56 4.69 -17.68
N LYS A 176 13.75 4.69 -17.05
CA LYS A 176 14.63 3.52 -16.96
C LYS A 176 14.23 2.66 -15.77
N TYR A 177 13.04 2.06 -15.85
CA TYR A 177 12.41 1.41 -14.69
C TYR A 177 13.21 0.23 -14.13
N ARG A 178 13.85 -0.59 -14.97
CA ARG A 178 14.72 -1.69 -14.51
C ARG A 178 15.94 -1.22 -13.72
N GLU A 179 16.57 -0.14 -14.18
CA GLU A 179 17.71 0.49 -13.48
C GLU A 179 17.24 1.09 -12.14
N ALA A 180 16.08 1.76 -12.12
CA ALA A 180 15.49 2.27 -10.88
C ALA A 180 15.21 1.15 -9.87
N ILE A 181 14.68 0.00 -10.31
CA ILE A 181 14.41 -1.15 -9.46
C ILE A 181 15.70 -1.70 -8.83
N ASP A 182 16.77 -1.85 -9.62
CA ASP A 182 18.07 -2.29 -9.12
C ASP A 182 18.65 -1.31 -8.09
N LEU A 183 18.58 -0.01 -8.36
CA LEU A 183 19.03 1.04 -7.43
C LEU A 183 18.24 1.03 -6.13
N TYR A 184 16.91 0.96 -6.18
CA TYR A 184 16.09 0.88 -4.96
C TYR A 184 16.36 -0.40 -4.17
N THR A 185 16.61 -1.53 -4.86
CA THR A 185 16.98 -2.79 -4.21
C THR A 185 18.30 -2.67 -3.47
N LYS A 186 19.33 -2.09 -4.11
CA LYS A 186 20.62 -1.77 -3.47
C LYS A 186 20.44 -0.83 -2.29
N GLY A 187 19.51 0.13 -2.37
CA GLY A 187 19.19 1.05 -1.28
C GLY A 187 18.67 0.32 -0.03
N LEU A 188 17.77 -0.64 -0.23
CA LEU A 188 17.18 -1.44 0.87
C LEU A 188 18.22 -2.33 1.59
N GLU A 189 19.32 -2.67 0.92
CA GLU A 189 20.44 -3.43 1.51
C GLU A 189 21.39 -2.57 2.36
N VAL A 190 21.41 -1.24 2.18
CA VAL A 190 22.36 -0.37 2.89
C VAL A 190 21.99 -0.24 4.37
N ASP A 191 20.71 -0.09 4.67
CA ASP A 191 20.19 -0.02 6.05
C ASP A 191 18.82 -0.71 6.15
N PRO A 192 18.79 -2.04 6.30
CA PRO A 192 17.55 -2.82 6.32
C PRO A 192 16.59 -2.46 7.47
N ASN A 193 17.09 -1.82 8.52
CA ASN A 193 16.33 -1.53 9.73
C ASN A 193 15.70 -0.12 9.73
N ASN A 194 16.04 0.75 8.78
CA ASN A 194 15.44 2.08 8.69
C ASN A 194 14.03 2.02 8.11
N ARG A 195 13.04 2.10 8.99
CA ARG A 195 11.61 2.00 8.63
C ARG A 195 11.15 3.09 7.67
N ASP A 196 11.54 4.34 7.93
CA ASP A 196 11.08 5.51 7.16
C ASP A 196 11.62 5.54 5.73
N ILE A 197 12.92 5.29 5.56
CA ILE A 197 13.52 5.27 4.22
C ILE A 197 13.09 4.02 3.46
N ASN A 198 13.02 2.86 4.12
CA ASN A 198 12.69 1.61 3.45
C ASN A 198 11.24 1.59 2.97
N SER A 199 10.29 2.14 3.73
CA SER A 199 8.90 2.29 3.27
C SER A 199 8.81 3.15 1.99
N LYS A 200 9.58 4.24 1.91
CA LYS A 200 9.67 5.11 0.73
C LYS A 200 10.34 4.43 -0.47
N LEU A 201 11.46 3.74 -0.25
CA LEU A 201 12.16 3.00 -1.30
C LEU A 201 11.30 1.88 -1.89
N LEU A 202 10.63 1.10 -1.04
CA LEU A 202 9.71 0.05 -1.46
C LEU A 202 8.54 0.62 -2.27
N GLN A 203 7.93 1.72 -1.82
CA GLN A 203 6.85 2.37 -2.57
C GLN A 203 7.33 2.88 -3.95
N ASN A 204 8.54 3.44 -4.04
CA ASN A 204 9.12 3.87 -5.31
C ASN A 204 9.45 2.68 -6.23
N ARG A 205 9.95 1.58 -5.67
CA ARG A 205 10.23 0.33 -6.41
C ARG A 205 8.93 -0.33 -6.90
N ALA A 206 7.88 -0.36 -6.08
CA ALA A 206 6.55 -0.79 -6.47
C ALA A 206 6.01 0.03 -7.65
N GLN A 207 6.18 1.36 -7.59
CA GLN A 207 5.76 2.22 -8.70
C GLN A 207 6.56 1.94 -9.97
N ALA A 208 7.85 1.61 -9.88
CA ALA A 208 8.65 1.18 -11.03
C ALA A 208 8.17 -0.18 -11.60
N HIS A 209 7.85 -1.14 -10.75
CA HIS A 209 7.26 -2.43 -11.15
C HIS A 209 5.93 -2.27 -11.88
N ILE A 210 5.04 -1.38 -11.43
CA ILE A 210 3.77 -1.06 -12.12
C ILE A 210 4.03 -0.59 -13.55
N ASN A 211 5.05 0.26 -13.79
CA ASN A 211 5.34 0.78 -15.13
C ASN A 211 5.91 -0.26 -16.10
N ILE A 212 6.30 -1.44 -15.60
CA ILE A 212 6.72 -2.58 -16.41
C ILE A 212 5.73 -3.76 -16.31
N ASN A 213 4.52 -3.51 -15.83
CA ASN A 213 3.42 -4.47 -15.66
C ASN A 213 3.74 -5.65 -14.73
N GLU A 214 4.68 -5.49 -13.79
CA GLU A 214 5.00 -6.50 -12.77
C GLU A 214 4.18 -6.29 -11.48
N TYR A 215 2.86 -6.42 -11.59
CA TYR A 215 1.92 -6.04 -10.53
C TYR A 215 2.08 -6.84 -9.23
N ASP A 216 2.32 -8.15 -9.31
CA ASP A 216 2.51 -8.99 -8.11
C ASP A 216 3.72 -8.55 -7.26
N LYS A 217 4.81 -8.13 -7.92
CA LYS A 217 6.00 -7.61 -7.23
C LYS A 217 5.70 -6.26 -6.60
N ALA A 218 4.95 -5.39 -7.29
CA ALA A 218 4.52 -4.11 -6.73
C ALA A 218 3.62 -4.28 -5.50
N ILE A 219 2.68 -5.23 -5.51
CA ILE A 219 1.81 -5.54 -4.37
C ILE A 219 2.65 -6.01 -3.16
N LYS A 220 3.63 -6.89 -3.40
CA LYS A 220 4.57 -7.35 -2.36
C LYS A 220 5.37 -6.20 -1.76
N ASP A 221 5.95 -5.35 -2.60
CA ASP A 221 6.72 -4.19 -2.16
C ASP A 221 5.86 -3.22 -1.32
N CYS A 222 4.64 -2.90 -1.77
CA CYS A 222 3.74 -2.05 -1.00
C CYS A 222 3.32 -2.70 0.32
N THR A 223 3.13 -4.02 0.36
CA THR A 223 2.77 -4.73 1.59
C THR A 223 3.92 -4.66 2.59
N SER A 224 5.16 -4.91 2.17
CA SER A 224 6.34 -4.72 3.02
C SER A 224 6.53 -3.26 3.44
N ALA A 225 6.20 -2.28 2.58
CA ALA A 225 6.26 -0.86 2.97
C ALA A 225 5.28 -0.54 4.11
N LEU A 226 4.09 -1.16 4.10
CA LEU A 226 3.06 -0.98 5.11
C LEU A 226 3.33 -1.76 6.40
N GLU A 227 4.17 -2.81 6.36
CA GLU A 227 4.71 -3.43 7.58
C GLU A 227 5.62 -2.48 8.36
N PHE A 228 6.35 -1.59 7.65
CA PHE A 228 7.19 -0.56 8.27
C PHE A 228 6.38 0.65 8.74
N ASP A 229 5.46 1.14 7.91
CA ASP A 229 4.57 2.26 8.21
C ASP A 229 3.14 1.96 7.74
N PRO A 230 2.27 1.44 8.63
CA PRO A 230 0.88 1.15 8.31
C PRO A 230 0.06 2.38 7.90
N SER A 231 0.50 3.58 8.30
CA SER A 231 -0.18 4.85 7.99
C SER A 231 0.25 5.44 6.66
N TYR A 232 1.14 4.77 5.91
CA TYR A 232 1.71 5.33 4.69
C TYR A 232 0.72 5.30 3.51
N ILE A 233 -0.16 6.30 3.45
CA ILE A 233 -1.23 6.43 2.45
C ILE A 233 -0.72 6.26 1.01
N LYS A 234 0.46 6.81 0.68
CA LYS A 234 1.04 6.68 -0.66
C LYS A 234 1.31 5.24 -1.05
N ALA A 235 1.82 4.41 -0.12
CA ALA A 235 2.00 2.97 -0.39
C ALA A 235 0.65 2.25 -0.55
N ARG A 236 -0.38 2.61 0.23
CA ARG A 236 -1.74 2.05 0.07
C ARG A 236 -2.32 2.38 -1.30
N ARG A 237 -2.21 3.64 -1.77
CA ARG A 237 -2.66 4.06 -3.12
C ARG A 237 -1.92 3.33 -4.23
N VAL A 238 -0.60 3.18 -4.11
CA VAL A 238 0.20 2.42 -5.09
C VAL A 238 -0.18 0.93 -5.08
N ARG A 239 -0.48 0.35 -3.92
CA ARG A 239 -0.99 -1.03 -3.81
C ARG A 239 -2.34 -1.20 -4.51
N ALA A 240 -3.28 -0.28 -4.28
CA ALA A 240 -4.58 -0.29 -4.97
C ALA A 240 -4.41 -0.20 -6.49
N LYS A 241 -3.52 0.69 -6.96
CA LYS A 241 -3.17 0.79 -8.39
C LYS A 241 -2.57 -0.50 -8.94
N ALA A 242 -1.70 -1.16 -8.18
CA ALA A 242 -1.12 -2.45 -8.58
C ALA A 242 -2.17 -3.57 -8.64
N ASN A 243 -3.07 -3.63 -7.66
CA ASN A 243 -4.20 -4.57 -7.66
C ASN A 243 -5.11 -4.36 -8.88
N GLY A 244 -5.48 -3.12 -9.20
CA GLY A 244 -6.26 -2.81 -10.39
C GLY A 244 -5.54 -3.23 -11.69
N GLY A 245 -4.23 -2.96 -11.79
CA GLY A 245 -3.41 -3.42 -12.91
C GLY A 245 -3.33 -4.95 -13.05
N ALA A 246 -3.42 -5.68 -11.93
CA ALA A 246 -3.52 -7.15 -11.91
C ALA A 246 -4.93 -7.68 -12.22
N GLY A 247 -5.94 -6.81 -12.36
CA GLY A 247 -7.35 -7.18 -12.53
C GLY A 247 -8.13 -7.38 -11.24
N ASN A 248 -7.49 -7.21 -10.08
CA ASN A 248 -8.08 -7.34 -8.74
C ASN A 248 -8.77 -6.02 -8.35
N TRP A 249 -9.78 -5.61 -9.11
CA TRP A 249 -10.45 -4.32 -8.94
C TRP A 249 -11.29 -4.25 -7.67
N ASP A 250 -11.82 -5.37 -7.18
CA ASP A 250 -12.55 -5.46 -5.92
C ASP A 250 -11.64 -5.07 -4.73
N GLU A 251 -10.43 -5.65 -4.66
CA GLU A 251 -9.43 -5.34 -3.64
C GLU A 251 -8.95 -3.89 -3.75
N ALA A 252 -8.70 -3.41 -4.97
CA ALA A 252 -8.29 -2.04 -5.22
C ALA A 252 -9.33 -1.04 -4.71
N LEU A 253 -10.61 -1.28 -5.03
CA LEU A 253 -11.72 -0.41 -4.63
C LEU A 253 -11.92 -0.41 -3.11
N LYS A 254 -11.85 -1.58 -2.47
CA LYS A 254 -11.95 -1.71 -1.01
C LYS A 254 -10.87 -0.88 -0.31
N GLU A 255 -9.62 -0.98 -0.77
CA GLU A 255 -8.52 -0.20 -0.20
C GLU A 255 -8.72 1.31 -0.38
N LEU A 256 -9.13 1.75 -1.58
CA LEU A 256 -9.36 3.18 -1.84
C LEU A 256 -10.51 3.75 -0.99
N LYS A 257 -11.58 2.98 -0.78
CA LYS A 257 -12.69 3.36 0.11
C LYS A 257 -12.23 3.50 1.56
N ASP A 258 -11.45 2.54 2.06
CA ASP A 258 -10.87 2.62 3.41
C ASP A 258 -9.93 3.82 3.59
N ILE A 259 -9.15 4.18 2.56
CA ILE A 259 -8.35 5.41 2.56
C ILE A 259 -9.25 6.65 2.65
N ALA A 260 -10.34 6.71 1.86
CA ALA A 260 -11.26 7.85 1.86
C ALA A 260 -12.03 8.00 3.18
N GLU A 261 -12.41 6.88 3.82
CA GLU A 261 -13.08 6.88 5.13
C GLU A 261 -12.15 7.36 6.24
N SER A 262 -10.91 6.88 6.25
CA SER A 262 -9.90 7.28 7.24
C SER A 262 -9.36 8.70 6.99
N ASN A 263 -9.38 9.17 5.74
CA ASN A 263 -8.84 10.48 5.33
C ASN A 263 -9.80 11.21 4.36
N PRO A 264 -10.90 11.81 4.85
CA PRO A 264 -11.93 12.43 4.00
C PRO A 264 -11.42 13.57 3.10
N ASN A 265 -10.31 14.20 3.49
CA ASN A 265 -9.70 15.32 2.77
C ASN A 265 -8.57 14.90 1.81
N GLU A 266 -8.35 13.60 1.61
CA GLU A 266 -7.31 13.10 0.72
C GLU A 266 -7.59 13.50 -0.73
N LYS A 267 -6.69 14.29 -1.32
CA LYS A 267 -6.90 14.86 -2.65
C LYS A 267 -6.86 13.78 -3.73
N GLY A 268 -7.85 13.81 -4.62
CA GLY A 268 -7.96 12.91 -5.76
C GLY A 268 -8.48 11.51 -5.44
N ILE A 269 -8.69 11.15 -4.16
CA ILE A 269 -9.13 9.79 -3.80
C ILE A 269 -10.51 9.46 -4.39
N GLN A 270 -11.42 10.42 -4.45
CA GLN A 270 -12.75 10.24 -5.03
C GLN A 270 -12.71 10.02 -6.55
N GLU A 271 -11.71 10.57 -7.24
CA GLU A 271 -11.49 10.28 -8.65
C GLU A 271 -10.94 8.87 -8.85
N GLU A 272 -9.97 8.46 -8.01
CA GLU A 272 -9.43 7.10 -8.02
C GLU A 272 -10.50 6.04 -7.73
N ILE A 273 -11.38 6.30 -6.75
CA ILE A 273 -12.53 5.42 -6.44
C ILE A 273 -13.45 5.29 -7.65
N ARG A 274 -13.86 6.42 -8.27
CA ARG A 274 -14.72 6.38 -9.45
C ARG A 274 -14.10 5.62 -10.61
N ASN A 275 -12.80 5.82 -10.86
CA ASN A 275 -12.07 5.10 -11.89
C ASN A 275 -12.00 3.59 -11.59
N ALA A 276 -11.75 3.21 -10.33
CA ALA A 276 -11.75 1.81 -9.92
C ALA A 276 -13.14 1.17 -10.01
N GLU A 277 -14.21 1.89 -9.66
CA GLU A 277 -15.60 1.42 -9.82
C GLU A 277 -15.95 1.21 -11.30
N TRP A 278 -15.51 2.11 -12.16
CA TRP A 278 -15.68 2.00 -13.61
C TRP A 278 -14.97 0.75 -14.15
N GLU A 279 -13.69 0.58 -13.84
CA GLU A 279 -12.91 -0.57 -14.31
C GLU A 279 -13.44 -1.89 -13.71
N LEU A 280 -13.93 -1.88 -12.46
CA LEU A 280 -14.61 -3.03 -11.88
C LEU A 280 -15.86 -3.39 -12.67
N LYS A 281 -16.76 -2.43 -12.92
CA LYS A 281 -17.97 -2.65 -13.75
C LYS A 281 -17.61 -3.20 -15.13
N LYS A 282 -16.57 -2.65 -15.77
CA LYS A 282 -16.08 -3.12 -17.06
C LYS A 282 -15.51 -4.54 -17.00
N SER A 283 -14.79 -4.91 -15.95
CA SER A 283 -14.26 -6.26 -15.75
C SER A 283 -15.36 -7.29 -15.48
N GLN A 284 -16.45 -6.88 -14.82
CA GLN A 284 -17.63 -7.70 -14.54
C GLN A 284 -18.64 -7.71 -15.69
N ARG A 285 -18.43 -6.86 -16.71
CA ARG A 285 -19.33 -6.74 -17.86
C ARG A 285 -19.36 -8.05 -18.62
N LYS A 286 -20.56 -8.63 -18.73
CA LYS A 286 -20.81 -9.85 -19.47
C LYS A 286 -20.51 -9.64 -20.95
N ASP A 287 -19.84 -10.60 -21.58
CA ASP A 287 -19.67 -10.65 -23.03
C ASP A 287 -20.87 -11.40 -23.65
N TYR A 288 -21.89 -10.66 -24.08
CA TYR A 288 -23.12 -11.24 -24.62
C TYR A 288 -22.89 -12.02 -25.92
N TYR A 289 -21.89 -11.64 -26.72
CA TYR A 289 -21.51 -12.39 -27.92
C TYR A 289 -20.94 -13.76 -27.56
N LYS A 290 -20.09 -13.80 -26.53
CA LYS A 290 -19.54 -15.04 -26.02
C LYS A 290 -20.60 -15.93 -25.37
N ILE A 291 -21.57 -15.35 -24.64
CA ILE A 291 -22.70 -16.09 -24.05
C ILE A 291 -23.54 -16.77 -25.14
N LEU A 292 -23.85 -16.07 -26.23
CA LEU A 292 -24.59 -16.66 -27.35
C LEU A 292 -23.72 -17.52 -28.28
N GLY A 293 -22.40 -17.53 -28.11
CA GLY A 293 -21.46 -18.26 -28.97
C GLY A 293 -21.41 -17.74 -30.41
N VAL A 294 -21.63 -16.44 -30.60
CA VAL A 294 -21.67 -15.79 -31.92
C VAL A 294 -20.55 -14.75 -32.06
N SER A 295 -20.14 -14.46 -33.30
CA SER A 295 -19.16 -13.41 -33.58
C SER A 295 -19.74 -12.01 -33.34
N LYS A 296 -18.89 -11.02 -33.03
CA LYS A 296 -19.30 -9.60 -32.96
C LYS A 296 -19.92 -9.08 -34.25
N ASN A 297 -19.56 -9.67 -35.38
CA ASN A 297 -20.11 -9.33 -36.70
C ASN A 297 -21.33 -10.18 -37.09
N ALA A 298 -21.88 -10.98 -36.15
CA ALA A 298 -23.02 -11.84 -36.44
C ALA A 298 -24.24 -11.03 -36.87
N THR A 299 -24.93 -11.56 -37.87
CA THR A 299 -26.18 -11.04 -38.39
C THR A 299 -27.32 -11.31 -37.39
N GLU A 300 -28.41 -10.54 -37.49
CA GLU A 300 -29.58 -10.69 -36.62
C GLU A 300 -30.18 -12.11 -36.69
N THR A 301 -30.13 -12.74 -37.87
CA THR A 301 -30.61 -14.12 -38.08
C THR A 301 -29.73 -15.15 -37.36
N GLU A 302 -28.42 -14.94 -37.34
CA GLU A 302 -27.47 -15.80 -36.61
C GLU A 302 -27.66 -15.67 -35.09
N ILE A 303 -27.84 -14.45 -34.59
CA ILE A 303 -28.15 -14.18 -33.17
C ILE A 303 -29.46 -14.87 -32.76
N LYS A 304 -30.52 -14.71 -33.57
CA LYS A 304 -31.82 -15.38 -33.37
C LYS A 304 -31.73 -16.90 -33.40
N LYS A 305 -30.89 -17.45 -34.29
CA LYS A 305 -30.69 -18.91 -34.40
C LYS A 305 -29.93 -19.45 -33.19
N ALA A 306 -28.88 -18.75 -32.76
CA ALA A 306 -28.08 -19.11 -31.58
C ALA A 306 -28.93 -19.07 -30.30
N TYR A 307 -29.70 -18.00 -30.09
CA TYR A 307 -30.63 -17.89 -28.97
C TYR A 307 -31.62 -19.05 -28.93
N ARG A 308 -32.34 -19.33 -30.05
CA ARG A 308 -33.30 -20.44 -30.09
C ARG A 308 -32.68 -21.79 -29.75
N LYS A 309 -31.46 -22.04 -30.23
CA LYS A 309 -30.73 -23.27 -29.92
C LYS A 309 -30.41 -23.37 -28.43
N LEU A 310 -29.84 -22.32 -27.84
CA LEU A 310 -29.41 -22.29 -26.43
C LEU A 310 -30.61 -22.28 -25.47
N ALA A 311 -31.67 -21.54 -25.78
CA ALA A 311 -32.90 -21.49 -24.99
C ALA A 311 -33.60 -22.85 -24.91
N ILE A 312 -33.58 -23.66 -25.98
CA ILE A 312 -34.13 -25.03 -25.98
C ILE A 312 -33.26 -25.99 -25.17
N GLN A 313 -31.94 -25.74 -25.11
CA GLN A 313 -30.99 -26.58 -24.39
C GLN A 313 -31.05 -26.33 -22.88
N HIS A 314 -31.09 -25.06 -22.47
CA HIS A 314 -31.07 -24.64 -21.08
C HIS A 314 -32.46 -24.23 -20.56
N HIS A 315 -33.53 -24.74 -21.16
CA HIS A 315 -34.88 -24.41 -20.70
C HIS A 315 -35.12 -24.99 -19.29
N PRO A 316 -35.66 -24.22 -18.33
CA PRO A 316 -35.85 -24.68 -16.94
C PRO A 316 -36.67 -25.98 -16.84
N ASP A 317 -37.63 -26.14 -17.75
CA ASP A 317 -38.53 -27.30 -17.81
C ASP A 317 -37.86 -28.62 -18.27
N LYS A 318 -36.62 -28.56 -18.78
CA LYS A 318 -35.80 -29.73 -19.13
C LYS A 318 -34.84 -30.14 -18.01
N ASN A 319 -34.77 -29.39 -16.92
CA ASN A 319 -33.90 -29.69 -15.78
C ASN A 319 -34.51 -30.78 -14.89
N VAL A 320 -34.22 -32.04 -15.22
CA VAL A 320 -34.64 -33.21 -14.44
C VAL A 320 -33.97 -33.25 -13.05
N ASN A 321 -32.85 -32.55 -12.84
CA ASN A 321 -32.03 -32.64 -11.62
C ASN A 321 -32.03 -31.40 -10.71
N GLY A 322 -32.81 -30.35 -11.03
CA GLY A 322 -32.99 -29.18 -10.14
C GLY A 322 -31.73 -28.37 -9.85
N ASP A 323 -30.77 -28.35 -10.76
CA ASP A 323 -29.50 -27.64 -10.57
C ASP A 323 -29.68 -26.14 -10.86
N SER A 324 -29.41 -25.28 -9.87
CA SER A 324 -29.65 -23.83 -9.93
C SER A 324 -28.80 -23.07 -10.96
N SER A 325 -27.81 -23.73 -11.55
CA SER A 325 -26.86 -23.21 -12.54
C SER A 325 -27.46 -23.02 -13.93
N ASP A 326 -28.39 -23.88 -14.34
CA ASP A 326 -29.05 -23.78 -15.64
C ASP A 326 -30.08 -22.64 -15.67
N ASP A 327 -30.71 -22.33 -14.53
CA ASP A 327 -31.62 -21.18 -14.39
C ASP A 327 -30.90 -19.84 -14.55
N THR A 328 -29.68 -19.72 -14.01
CA THR A 328 -28.85 -18.51 -14.18
C THR A 328 -28.38 -18.38 -15.62
N LEU A 329 -27.99 -19.49 -16.25
CA LEU A 329 -27.52 -19.48 -17.63
C LEU A 329 -28.64 -19.14 -18.61
N PHE A 330 -29.85 -19.66 -18.39
CA PHE A 330 -31.02 -19.30 -19.20
C PHE A 330 -31.34 -17.80 -19.14
N LYS A 331 -31.28 -17.19 -17.95
CA LYS A 331 -31.45 -15.74 -17.78
C LYS A 331 -30.38 -14.95 -18.53
N GLU A 332 -29.12 -15.38 -18.46
CA GLU A 332 -28.01 -14.74 -19.18
C GLU A 332 -28.15 -14.84 -20.70
N ILE A 333 -28.61 -15.99 -21.21
CA ILE A 333 -28.92 -16.19 -22.63
C ILE A 333 -30.05 -15.25 -23.08
N GLY A 334 -31.09 -15.10 -22.26
CA GLY A 334 -32.19 -14.16 -22.51
C GLY A 334 -31.74 -12.71 -22.54
N GLU A 335 -30.97 -12.28 -21.54
CA GLU A 335 -30.38 -10.94 -21.43
C GLU A 335 -29.47 -10.61 -22.64
N ALA A 336 -28.63 -11.58 -23.04
CA ALA A 336 -27.75 -11.45 -24.19
C ALA A 336 -28.54 -11.29 -25.49
N TYR A 337 -29.61 -12.06 -25.68
CA TYR A 337 -30.46 -11.95 -26.87
C TYR A 337 -31.24 -10.63 -26.90
N GLU A 338 -31.80 -10.19 -25.77
CA GLU A 338 -32.54 -8.93 -25.69
C GLU A 338 -31.66 -7.73 -26.09
N THR A 339 -30.41 -7.72 -25.62
CA THR A 339 -29.45 -6.66 -25.93
C THR A 339 -28.97 -6.73 -27.38
N LEU A 340 -28.64 -7.94 -27.89
CA LEU A 340 -28.02 -8.09 -29.21
C LEU A 340 -29.01 -8.15 -30.38
N SER A 341 -30.28 -8.45 -30.12
CA SER A 341 -31.32 -8.54 -31.17
C SER A 341 -31.89 -7.18 -31.57
N ASP A 342 -31.86 -6.19 -30.68
CA ASP A 342 -32.27 -4.82 -30.97
C ASP A 342 -31.07 -4.00 -31.51
N PRO A 343 -31.15 -3.40 -32.71
CA PRO A 343 -30.03 -2.66 -33.30
C PRO A 343 -29.54 -1.48 -32.45
N GLN A 344 -30.43 -0.76 -31.75
CA GLN A 344 -30.05 0.36 -30.90
C GLN A 344 -29.38 -0.13 -29.62
N LYS A 345 -29.96 -1.14 -28.94
CA LYS A 345 -29.35 -1.72 -27.73
C LYS A 345 -28.00 -2.36 -28.03
N ARG A 346 -27.88 -3.05 -29.15
CA ARG A 346 -26.62 -3.63 -29.63
C ARG A 346 -25.59 -2.54 -29.88
N GLN A 347 -25.98 -1.44 -30.54
CA GLN A 347 -25.07 -0.32 -30.78
C GLN A 347 -24.62 0.34 -29.47
N SER A 348 -25.54 0.58 -28.52
CA SER A 348 -25.20 1.11 -27.20
C SER A 348 -24.28 0.16 -26.42
N TYR A 349 -24.50 -1.14 -26.50
CA TYR A 349 -23.60 -2.15 -25.93
C TYR A 349 -22.23 -2.13 -26.63
N ASP A 350 -22.16 -2.10 -27.96
CA ASP A 350 -20.90 -2.07 -28.69
C ASP A 350 -20.10 -0.79 -28.40
N ASN A 351 -20.78 0.32 -28.16
CA ASN A 351 -20.21 1.60 -27.76
C ASN A 351 -19.83 1.68 -26.28
N GLY A 352 -20.28 0.73 -25.44
CA GLY A 352 -20.07 0.76 -23.98
C GLY A 352 -20.93 1.78 -23.24
N GLU A 353 -22.02 2.25 -23.87
CA GLU A 353 -22.97 3.21 -23.30
C GLU A 353 -23.76 2.63 -22.12
N ASP A 354 -23.87 1.31 -22.04
CA ASP A 354 -24.46 0.56 -20.91
C ASP A 354 -23.65 0.69 -19.61
N LEU A 355 -22.37 1.05 -19.69
CA LEU A 355 -21.54 1.30 -18.52
C LEU A 355 -21.69 2.74 -17.99
N ILE A 356 -22.26 3.65 -18.78
CA ILE A 356 -22.40 5.07 -18.45
C ILE A 356 -23.54 5.26 -17.44
N ASP A 357 -23.20 5.79 -16.26
CA ASP A 357 -24.20 6.17 -15.26
C ASP A 357 -24.89 7.49 -15.67
N PRO A 358 -26.20 7.49 -15.97
CA PRO A 358 -26.94 8.70 -16.37
C PRO A 358 -26.93 9.80 -15.31
N SER A 359 -26.63 9.46 -14.05
CA SER A 359 -26.55 10.42 -12.94
C SER A 359 -25.23 11.21 -12.89
N ASN A 360 -24.23 10.87 -13.73
CA ASN A 360 -22.92 11.52 -13.68
C ASN A 360 -22.33 11.84 -15.07
N PRO A 361 -22.82 12.91 -15.75
CA PRO A 361 -22.39 13.30 -17.10
C PRO A 361 -20.91 13.70 -17.24
N PHE A 362 -20.20 13.88 -16.12
CA PHE A 362 -18.78 14.29 -16.09
C PHE A 362 -17.79 13.12 -16.09
N ALA A 363 -18.25 11.87 -16.22
CA ALA A 363 -17.39 10.68 -16.30
C ALA A 363 -16.52 10.61 -17.57
N HIS A 364 -16.72 11.51 -18.54
CA HIS A 364 -15.98 11.56 -19.81
C HIS A 364 -15.07 12.80 -19.96
N GLY A 365 -14.43 13.23 -18.88
CA GLY A 365 -13.41 14.29 -18.91
C GLY A 365 -11.96 13.81 -19.08
N GLY A 366 -11.73 12.59 -19.55
CA GLY A 366 -10.48 11.88 -19.24
C GLY A 366 -9.75 11.15 -20.37
N PHE A 367 -9.97 11.40 -21.66
CA PHE A 367 -9.07 10.90 -22.71
C PHE A 367 -9.04 11.82 -23.95
N GLY A 368 -7.94 12.60 -24.06
CA GLY A 368 -7.35 13.02 -25.34
C GLY A 368 -8.00 14.17 -26.12
N MET A 369 -7.72 15.41 -25.74
CA MET A 369 -7.60 16.51 -26.71
C MET A 369 -6.73 17.63 -26.14
N GLY A 370 -5.58 17.88 -26.77
CA GLY A 370 -4.91 19.16 -26.67
C GLY A 370 -5.63 20.17 -27.55
N GLY A 371 -5.86 21.37 -27.02
CA GLY A 371 -6.14 22.58 -27.80
C GLY A 371 -7.57 23.12 -27.68
N MET A 372 -7.65 24.41 -27.29
CA MET A 372 -8.78 25.35 -27.40
C MET A 372 -10.07 24.98 -26.62
N GLY A 373 -10.71 25.83 -25.82
CA GLY A 373 -10.77 27.29 -25.83
C GLY A 373 -12.23 27.72 -26.06
N GLY A 374 -12.88 28.28 -25.02
CA GLY A 374 -13.97 29.25 -25.17
C GLY A 374 -15.43 28.77 -25.03
N MET A 375 -16.19 29.52 -24.20
CA MET A 375 -17.64 29.82 -24.23
C MET A 375 -18.63 28.64 -24.28
N GLY A 376 -19.65 28.51 -23.43
CA GLY A 376 -20.57 29.52 -22.92
C GLY A 376 -21.97 29.27 -23.53
N GLY A 377 -23.00 29.02 -22.71
CA GLY A 377 -24.41 29.25 -23.10
C GLY A 377 -25.41 28.09 -22.93
N MET A 378 -26.28 28.24 -21.90
CA MET A 378 -27.75 28.34 -22.00
C MET A 378 -28.67 27.11 -22.18
N GLY A 379 -29.67 27.01 -21.28
CA GLY A 379 -31.01 26.39 -21.45
C GLY A 379 -31.08 24.89 -21.17
N GLY A 380 -32.03 24.30 -20.43
CA GLY A 380 -33.39 24.66 -20.02
C GLY A 380 -34.30 23.43 -20.24
N MET A 381 -35.33 23.22 -19.38
CA MET A 381 -36.35 22.12 -19.38
C MET A 381 -35.88 20.76 -18.83
N GLY A 382 -36.43 20.22 -17.74
CA GLY A 382 -37.80 19.70 -17.54
C GLY A 382 -37.69 18.16 -17.56
N GLY A 383 -37.98 17.35 -16.53
CA GLY A 383 -39.14 17.31 -15.66
C GLY A 383 -39.98 16.06 -15.98
N MET A 384 -39.60 14.87 -15.49
CA MET A 384 -40.40 13.63 -15.33
C MET A 384 -39.45 12.53 -14.83
N GLY A 385 -39.69 11.76 -13.78
CA GLY A 385 -40.94 11.13 -13.37
C GLY A 385 -40.75 9.62 -13.56
N GLY A 386 -40.51 8.89 -12.47
CA GLY A 386 -40.03 7.50 -12.50
C GLY A 386 -41.01 6.44 -12.99
N MET A 387 -40.46 5.31 -13.39
CA MET A 387 -41.08 3.98 -13.51
C MET A 387 -39.91 2.99 -13.36
N GLY A 388 -39.90 2.04 -12.42
CA GLY A 388 -40.99 1.12 -12.09
C GLY A 388 -40.72 -0.17 -12.87
N GLY A 389 -40.02 -1.11 -12.23
CA GLY A 389 -39.60 -2.37 -12.85
C GLY A 389 -40.79 -3.14 -13.44
N GLN A 390 -40.67 -3.51 -14.70
CA GLN A 390 -41.56 -4.44 -15.36
C GLN A 390 -40.82 -5.76 -15.60
N ASN A 391 -41.14 -6.74 -14.76
CA ASN A 391 -41.02 -8.15 -15.12
C ASN A 391 -41.92 -8.39 -16.34
N ILE A 392 -41.35 -8.74 -17.49
CA ILE A 392 -42.13 -9.18 -18.65
C ILE A 392 -41.99 -10.68 -18.76
N HIS A 393 -43.11 -11.36 -18.52
CA HIS A 393 -43.33 -12.77 -18.83
C HIS A 393 -43.54 -12.88 -20.35
N ILE A 394 -42.57 -13.46 -21.06
CA ILE A 394 -42.76 -13.79 -22.48
C ILE A 394 -43.40 -15.18 -22.55
N ASP A 395 -44.65 -15.21 -23.02
CA ASP A 395 -45.45 -16.43 -23.16
C ASP A 395 -44.86 -17.37 -24.25
N PRO A 396 -44.50 -18.63 -23.92
CA PRO A 396 -43.94 -19.61 -24.84
C PRO A 396 -44.81 -19.91 -26.08
N SER A 397 -46.11 -19.60 -26.06
CA SER A 397 -47.03 -19.83 -27.17
C SER A 397 -46.78 -18.92 -28.39
N VAL A 398 -46.13 -17.76 -28.19
CA VAL A 398 -45.76 -16.84 -29.28
C VAL A 398 -44.63 -17.43 -30.14
N LEU A 399 -43.78 -18.28 -29.56
CA LEU A 399 -42.67 -18.93 -30.25
C LEU A 399 -43.12 -20.07 -31.18
N PHE A 400 -44.22 -20.75 -30.82
CA PHE A 400 -44.75 -21.88 -31.60
C PHE A 400 -45.48 -21.40 -32.87
N ASN A 401 -46.20 -20.28 -32.81
CA ASN A 401 -46.96 -19.75 -33.95
C ASN A 401 -46.08 -19.17 -35.07
N MET A 402 -44.84 -18.76 -34.77
CA MET A 402 -43.87 -18.31 -35.78
C MET A 402 -43.20 -19.45 -36.55
N MET A 403 -43.28 -20.70 -36.06
CA MET A 403 -42.52 -21.83 -36.61
C MET A 403 -43.25 -22.55 -37.76
N ASN A 404 -44.57 -22.35 -37.93
CA ASN A 404 -45.40 -23.18 -38.80
C ASN A 404 -45.84 -22.52 -40.12
N ASN A 405 -45.34 -21.32 -40.47
CA ASN A 405 -45.87 -20.56 -41.61
C ASN A 405 -44.82 -20.15 -42.66
N GLY A 406 -43.88 -21.04 -42.99
CA GLY A 406 -42.84 -20.76 -43.99
C GLY A 406 -42.34 -21.96 -44.80
N ALA A 407 -42.84 -22.07 -46.04
CA ALA A 407 -42.26 -22.69 -47.25
C ALA A 407 -42.74 -24.08 -47.74
N GLY A 408 -43.23 -24.12 -49.00
CA GLY A 408 -43.39 -25.33 -49.82
C GLY A 408 -44.18 -25.18 -51.16
N PHE A 409 -43.53 -24.63 -52.19
CA PHE A 409 -43.90 -24.52 -53.65
C PHE A 409 -44.02 -25.92 -54.33
N GLN A 410 -44.76 -26.24 -55.42
CA GLN A 410 -44.64 -25.85 -56.85
C GLN A 410 -45.67 -26.65 -57.71
N SER A 411 -46.23 -26.06 -58.79
CA SER A 411 -46.23 -26.64 -60.16
C SER A 411 -46.79 -25.65 -61.20
N ALA A 412 -46.15 -25.61 -62.37
CA ALA A 412 -46.37 -24.71 -63.49
C ALA A 412 -46.89 -25.46 -64.74
N GLY A 413 -47.51 -24.75 -65.69
CA GLY A 413 -47.65 -25.20 -67.10
C GLY A 413 -48.99 -24.85 -67.74
N GLY A 414 -48.98 -24.00 -68.77
CA GLY A 414 -50.17 -23.57 -69.50
C GLY A 414 -50.47 -24.36 -70.78
N ASN A 415 -51.71 -24.25 -71.29
CA ASN A 415 -52.04 -23.78 -72.64
C ASN A 415 -53.58 -23.60 -72.78
N PRO A 416 -54.08 -22.79 -73.74
CA PRO A 416 -55.47 -22.37 -73.84
C PRO A 416 -56.26 -23.17 -74.90
N PHE A 417 -57.55 -23.46 -74.66
CA PHE A 417 -58.51 -23.75 -75.74
C PHE A 417 -59.95 -23.40 -75.33
N HIS A 418 -60.60 -22.65 -76.21
CA HIS A 418 -62.04 -22.48 -76.33
C HIS A 418 -62.76 -23.83 -76.50
N THR A 419 -63.94 -23.98 -75.90
CA THR A 419 -65.18 -24.42 -76.59
C THR A 419 -66.42 -24.16 -75.74
N HIS A 420 -67.52 -23.88 -76.44
CA HIS A 420 -68.87 -23.56 -75.99
C HIS A 420 -69.57 -24.59 -75.09
N GLY A 421 -70.55 -24.09 -74.33
CA GLY A 421 -71.92 -24.56 -74.50
C GLY A 421 -72.55 -25.29 -73.31
N TRP A 422 -73.59 -24.63 -72.78
CA TRP A 422 -74.70 -25.10 -71.95
C TRP A 422 -74.43 -25.35 -70.46
#